data_AF-A0A356TQK9-F1
#
_entry.id   AF-A0A356TQK9-F1
#
_cell.length_a   1.000
_cell.length_b   1.000
_cell.length_c   1.000
_cell.angle_alpha   90.00
_cell.angle_beta   90.00
_cell.angle_gamma   90.00
#
_symmetry.space_group_name_H-M   'P 1'
#
loop_
_entity.id
_entity.type
_entity.pdbx_description
1 polymer ?
#
loop_
_entity_poly.entity_id
_entity_poly.type
_entity_poly.pdbx_seq_one_letter_code
_entity_poly.pdbx_strand_id
1 'polypeptide(L)'
;MARREIVLTYGEEQTAFKFTRVDRSKLYGRKERVILDEDGERCVPAYLTHDGAALVPPGGTAHIYVDEHFDTVERSDLLAVDEAGEPL
;
A
#
# COMPACT_ATOMS: atom_id res chain seq x y z
N MET A 1 16.12 13.17 18.93
CA MET A 1 17.42 13.54 18.33
C MET A 1 17.22 14.77 17.46
N ALA A 2 17.97 15.84 17.70
CA ALA A 2 17.87 17.08 16.91
C ALA A 2 18.28 16.81 15.45
N ARG A 3 17.39 17.09 14.50
CA ARG A 3 17.68 17.00 13.07
C ARG A 3 18.48 18.24 12.68
N ARG A 4 19.68 18.05 12.14
CA ARG A 4 20.48 19.14 11.55
C ARG A 4 19.74 19.71 10.34
N GLU A 5 20.00 20.96 10.00
CA GLU A 5 19.49 21.64 8.80
C GLU A 5 20.59 22.53 8.23
N ILE A 6 20.48 22.86 6.94
CA ILE A 6 21.34 23.85 6.29
C ILE A 6 20.51 25.12 6.16
N VAL A 7 20.93 26.20 6.80
CA VAL A 7 20.30 27.52 6.66
C VAL A 7 21.22 28.38 5.81
N LEU A 8 20.69 28.89 4.69
CA LEU A 8 21.36 29.87 3.83
C LEU A 8 20.75 31.24 4.10
N THR A 9 21.60 32.24 4.31
CA THR A 9 21.21 33.64 4.41
C THR A 9 21.73 34.38 3.18
N TYR A 10 20.84 35.09 2.48
CA TYR A 10 21.20 35.97 1.36
C TYR A 10 20.49 37.31 1.53
N GLY A 11 21.27 38.37 1.79
CA GLY A 11 20.70 39.64 2.24
C GLY A 11 19.98 39.47 3.57
N GLU A 12 18.70 39.86 3.60
CA GLU A 12 17.81 39.70 4.77
C GLU A 12 16.97 38.41 4.71
N GLU A 13 17.05 37.64 3.62
CA GLU A 13 16.27 36.41 3.46
C GLU A 13 17.00 35.19 4.00
N GLN A 14 16.25 34.30 4.66
CA GLN A 14 16.73 33.00 5.12
C GLN A 14 15.95 31.86 4.46
N THR A 15 16.67 30.86 3.96
CA THR A 15 16.10 29.61 3.45
C THR A 15 16.69 28.42 4.21
N ALA A 16 15.85 27.53 4.71
CA ALA A 16 16.24 26.34 5.46
C ALA A 16 16.00 25.06 4.66
N PHE A 17 17.02 24.20 4.57
CA PHE A 17 16.99 22.91 3.91
C PHE A 17 17.12 21.79 4.93
N LYS A 18 16.08 20.95 4.98
CA LYS A 18 16.06 19.76 5.86
C LYS A 18 16.80 18.61 5.19
N PHE A 19 17.58 17.87 5.97
CA PHE A 19 18.13 16.60 5.49
C PHE A 19 17.03 15.54 5.38
N THR A 20 16.93 14.93 4.21
CA THR A 20 16.15 13.72 3.98
C THR A 20 17.11 12.55 3.77
N ARG A 21 16.80 11.40 4.35
CA ARG A 21 17.58 10.18 4.12
C ARG A 21 17.53 9.82 2.63
N VAL A 22 18.69 9.76 2.01
CA VAL A 22 18.86 9.30 0.63
C VAL A 22 19.25 7.82 0.67
N ASP A 23 18.38 6.97 0.13
CA ASP A 23 18.65 5.55 -0.04
C ASP A 23 19.25 5.32 -1.43
N ARG A 24 20.07 4.26 -1.60
CA ARG A 24 20.68 3.92 -2.90
C ARG A 24 19.65 3.81 -4.03
N SER A 25 18.43 3.34 -3.72
CA SER A 25 17.35 3.27 -4.70
C SER A 25 16.83 4.63 -5.18
N LYS A 26 17.03 5.69 -4.38
CA LYS A 26 16.68 7.07 -4.78
C LYS A 26 17.76 7.70 -5.66
N LEU A 27 19.02 7.24 -5.55
CA LEU A 27 20.15 7.72 -6.35
C LEU A 27 20.27 7.01 -7.69
N TYR A 28 20.17 5.68 -7.67
CA TYR A 28 20.45 4.84 -8.84
C TYR A 28 19.18 4.19 -9.43
N GLY A 29 18.02 4.49 -8.86
CA GLY A 29 16.78 3.79 -9.20
C GLY A 29 16.78 2.34 -8.71
N ARG A 30 15.90 1.54 -9.30
CA ARG A 30 15.82 0.09 -9.07
C ARG A 30 15.77 -0.62 -10.41
N LYS A 31 16.40 -1.80 -10.48
CA LYS A 31 16.24 -2.73 -11.58
C LYS A 31 15.35 -3.88 -11.11
N GLU A 32 14.25 -4.11 -11.81
CA GLU A 32 13.33 -5.23 -11.56
C GLU A 32 13.29 -6.11 -12.81
N ARG A 33 13.11 -7.42 -12.62
CA ARG A 33 12.79 -8.34 -13.72
C ARG A 33 11.26 -8.46 -13.79
N VAL A 34 10.70 -8.28 -14.98
CA VAL A 34 9.27 -8.42 -15.22
C VAL A 34 9.03 -9.55 -16.21
N ILE A 35 7.86 -10.18 -16.11
CA ILE A 35 7.39 -11.17 -17.08
C ILE A 35 6.59 -10.39 -18.12
N LEU A 36 6.86 -10.67 -19.40
CA LEU A 36 6.17 -10.06 -20.53
C LEU A 36 5.37 -11.13 -21.27
N ASP A 37 4.26 -10.74 -21.87
CA ASP A 37 3.49 -11.59 -22.78
C ASP A 37 4.02 -11.53 -24.23
N GLU A 38 3.25 -12.08 -25.17
CA GLU A 38 3.58 -12.13 -26.59
C GLU A 38 3.59 -10.77 -27.29
N ASP A 39 2.85 -9.79 -26.76
CA ASP A 39 2.80 -8.41 -27.25
C ASP A 39 3.84 -7.50 -26.56
N GLY A 40 4.57 -8.04 -25.58
CA GLY A 40 5.58 -7.32 -24.81
C GLY A 40 5.00 -6.50 -23.65
N GLU A 41 3.74 -6.74 -23.26
CA GLU A 41 3.10 -6.09 -22.12
C GLU A 41 3.46 -6.82 -20.82
N ARG A 42 3.47 -6.08 -19.70
CA ARG A 42 3.83 -6.64 -18.39
C ARG A 42 2.71 -7.53 -17.87
N CYS A 43 3.01 -8.81 -17.64
CA CYS A 43 2.09 -9.71 -16.97
C CYS A 43 1.88 -9.32 -15.50
N VAL A 44 0.65 -9.51 -15.02
CA VAL A 44 0.28 -9.34 -13.61
C VAL A 44 -0.01 -10.70 -12.97
N PRO A 45 0.29 -10.90 -11.68
CA PRO A 45 -0.06 -12.14 -10.99
C PRO A 45 -1.58 -12.27 -10.89
N ALA A 46 -2.11 -13.49 -10.97
CA ALA A 46 -3.53 -13.79 -10.79
C ALA A 46 -3.70 -15.14 -10.07
N TYR A 47 -4.84 -15.34 -9.42
CA TYR A 47 -5.21 -16.61 -8.80
C TYR A 47 -6.03 -17.44 -9.78
N LEU A 48 -5.59 -18.67 -10.07
CA LEU A 48 -6.39 -19.62 -10.85
C LEU A 48 -7.34 -20.36 -9.90
N THR A 49 -8.63 -20.38 -10.22
CA THR A 49 -9.62 -21.14 -9.45
C THR A 49 -9.27 -22.63 -9.43
N HIS A 50 -9.68 -23.33 -8.37
CA HIS A 50 -9.30 -24.73 -8.17
C HIS A 50 -9.81 -25.67 -9.29
N ASP A 51 -10.93 -25.31 -9.93
CA ASP A 51 -11.47 -26.02 -11.09
C ASP A 51 -10.76 -25.66 -12.41
N GLY A 52 -9.81 -24.73 -12.38
CA GLY A 52 -9.07 -24.24 -13.55
C GLY A 52 -9.91 -23.39 -14.51
N ALA A 53 -11.14 -23.03 -14.15
CA ALA A 53 -12.09 -22.38 -15.06
C ALA A 53 -11.87 -20.87 -15.19
N ALA A 54 -11.30 -20.21 -14.17
CA ALA A 54 -11.20 -18.76 -14.13
C ALA A 54 -9.90 -18.25 -13.48
N LEU A 55 -9.46 -17.09 -13.96
CA LEU A 55 -8.39 -16.30 -13.35
C LEU A 55 -8.98 -15.13 -12.58
N VAL A 56 -8.61 -15.00 -11.31
CA VAL A 56 -8.99 -13.88 -10.44
C VAL A 56 -7.82 -12.89 -10.38
N PRO A 57 -7.95 -11.69 -10.96
CA PRO A 57 -6.88 -10.69 -10.99
C PRO A 57 -6.63 -10.09 -9.59
N PRO A 58 -5.53 -9.35 -9.41
CA PRO A 58 -5.27 -8.62 -8.18
C PRO A 58 -6.46 -7.69 -7.85
N GLY A 59 -6.96 -7.77 -6.62
CA GLY A 59 -8.16 -7.03 -6.19
C GLY A 59 -9.49 -7.71 -6.54
N GLY A 60 -9.48 -8.81 -7.30
CA GLY A 60 -10.69 -9.61 -7.60
C GLY A 60 -11.16 -10.47 -6.42
N THR A 61 -10.28 -10.73 -5.44
CA THR A 61 -10.63 -11.33 -4.16
C THR A 61 -10.78 -10.22 -3.12
N ALA A 62 -11.92 -9.52 -3.14
CA ALA A 62 -12.26 -8.61 -2.05
C ALA A 62 -12.81 -9.44 -0.87
N HIS A 63 -12.16 -9.34 0.29
CA HIS A 63 -12.76 -9.80 1.53
C HIS A 63 -13.67 -8.70 2.06
N ILE A 64 -14.97 -8.93 2.02
CA ILE A 64 -15.98 -8.06 2.64
C ILE A 64 -16.36 -8.62 4.00
N TYR A 65 -16.64 -7.74 4.95
CA TYR A 65 -17.34 -8.13 6.17
C TYR A 65 -18.83 -8.13 5.85
N VAL A 66 -19.51 -9.16 6.32
CA VAL A 66 -20.96 -9.27 6.18
C VAL A 66 -21.59 -9.51 7.55
N ASP A 67 -22.81 -9.02 7.72
CA ASP A 67 -23.61 -9.32 8.90
C ASP A 67 -24.39 -10.64 8.73
N GLU A 68 -25.25 -10.94 9.71
CA GLU A 68 -26.11 -12.13 9.69
C GLU A 68 -27.16 -12.13 8.57
N HIS A 69 -27.41 -10.98 7.93
CA HIS A 69 -28.32 -10.81 6.79
C HIS A 69 -27.60 -10.83 5.44
N PHE A 70 -26.27 -11.03 5.44
CA PHE A 70 -25.38 -10.91 4.28
C PHE A 70 -25.25 -9.48 3.72
N ASP A 71 -25.59 -8.46 4.51
CA ASP A 71 -25.34 -7.07 4.15
C ASP A 71 -23.88 -6.72 4.39
N THR A 72 -23.31 -5.84 3.55
CA THR A 72 -21.89 -5.45 3.64
C THR A 72 -21.67 -4.48 4.79
N VAL A 73 -20.69 -4.76 5.64
CA VAL A 73 -20.29 -3.93 6.79
C VAL A 73 -18.94 -3.26 6.51
N GLU A 74 -18.84 -1.95 6.71
CA GLU A 74 -17.56 -1.25 6.58
C GLU A 74 -16.63 -1.56 7.74
N ARG A 75 -15.32 -1.56 7.47
CA ARG A 75 -14.30 -1.80 8.51
C ARG A 75 -14.33 -0.77 9.63
N SER A 76 -14.79 0.45 9.36
CA SER A 76 -14.94 1.53 10.37
C SER A 76 -16.02 1.25 11.39
N ASP A 77 -17.00 0.41 11.03
CA ASP A 77 -18.21 0.17 11.82
C ASP A 77 -18.06 -1.07 12.72
N LEU A 78 -16.93 -1.78 12.61
CA LEU A 78 -16.60 -2.92 13.44
C LEU A 78 -16.27 -2.48 14.87
N LEU A 79 -17.01 -3.02 15.84
CA LEU A 79 -16.76 -2.83 17.26
C LEU A 79 -16.06 -4.05 17.84
N ALA A 80 -15.05 -3.82 18.67
CA ALA A 80 -14.43 -4.90 19.44
C ALA A 80 -15.34 -5.22 20.63
N VAL A 81 -15.65 -6.49 20.82
CA VAL A 81 -16.50 -6.99 21.91
C VAL A 81 -15.74 -8.02 22.73
N ASP A 82 -16.13 -8.17 24.00
CA ASP A 82 -15.63 -9.22 24.88
C ASP A 82 -16.33 -10.58 24.62
N GLU A 83 -16.04 -11.59 25.44
CA GLU A 83 -16.65 -12.93 25.32
C GLU A 83 -18.17 -12.94 25.60
N ALA A 84 -18.70 -11.92 26.29
CA ALA A 84 -20.13 -11.74 26.56
C ALA A 84 -20.84 -10.92 25.47
N GLY A 85 -20.10 -10.36 24.51
CA GLY A 85 -20.62 -9.51 23.44
C GLY A 85 -20.76 -8.04 23.84
N GLU A 86 -20.19 -7.63 24.98
CA GLU A 86 -20.19 -6.23 25.41
C GLU A 86 -19.05 -5.47 24.73
N PRO A 87 -19.26 -4.20 24.30
CA PRO A 87 -18.20 -3.38 23.71
C PRO A 87 -17.02 -3.19 24.65
N LEU A 88 -15.81 -3.36 24.12
CA LEU A 88 -14.55 -3.09 24.83
C LEU A 88 -14.24 -1.59 24.96
#